data_AF-A0A6B2YTY1-F1
#
_entry.id   AF-A0A6B2YTY1-F1
#
_cell.length_a   1.000
_cell.length_b   1.000
_cell.length_c   1.000
_cell.angle_alpha   90.00
_cell.angle_beta   90.00
_cell.angle_gamma   90.00
#
_symmetry.space_group_name_H-M   'P 1'
#
loop_
_entity.id
_entity.type
_entity.pdbx_description
1 polymer ?
#
loop_
_entity_poly.entity_id
_entity_poly.type
_entity_poly.pdbx_seq_one_letter_code
_entity_poly.pdbx_strand_id
1 'polypeptide(L)'
;MSIRSMARSRGTGKVVTVAVAVASVVGMMATLSPASAADEPKAGIEKPTASEYVAWLGQQDDADADRTAEQFEALSSDEQAKFLNYIADPELVTALAGEKGDPGADPDTEARRTATGERVTTKLAGGDVVITSEGGVTAPATRGTAGDWSCYNWVNYKVFGIEIAKHTLKQWYRSTTTKVDKVYSASATHKNLNPGVQVSNQPEDQWISAAGNALAYAVWNIDFVYSGSAIHSDKRQHIRCDETGYRFGYFKNA
;
A
#
# COMPACT_ATOMS: atom_id res chain seq x y z
N MET A 1 21.94 83.10 -19.99
CA MET A 1 22.76 81.92 -19.66
C MET A 1 21.83 80.71 -19.66
N SER A 2 21.73 79.80 -20.66
CA SER A 2 22.70 79.22 -21.61
C SER A 2 23.88 78.59 -20.86
N ILE A 3 24.31 77.33 -21.01
CA ILE A 3 24.08 76.15 -21.90
C ILE A 3 24.55 74.94 -21.01
N ARG A 4 24.15 73.66 -21.12
CA ARG A 4 24.65 72.71 -22.15
C ARG A 4 24.22 71.27 -21.82
N SER A 5 23.78 70.59 -22.87
CA SER A 5 23.59 69.15 -23.04
C SER A 5 24.91 68.36 -22.96
N MET A 6 24.86 67.13 -22.46
CA MET A 6 25.63 65.95 -22.90
C MET A 6 24.90 64.71 -22.32
N ALA A 7 24.21 63.87 -23.09
CA ALA A 7 24.67 62.89 -24.08
C ALA A 7 25.28 61.61 -23.47
N ARG A 8 24.50 60.52 -23.60
CA ARG A 8 24.84 59.10 -23.83
C ARG A 8 25.82 58.39 -22.87
N SER A 9 25.35 57.27 -22.33
CA SER A 9 26.00 55.97 -22.56
C SER A 9 24.97 54.84 -22.48
N ARG A 10 24.81 54.10 -23.59
CA ARG A 10 24.10 52.84 -23.66
C ARG A 10 25.01 51.77 -23.04
N GLY A 11 24.69 51.33 -21.83
CA GLY A 11 25.26 50.12 -21.24
C GLY A 11 24.36 48.94 -21.54
N THR A 12 24.71 48.15 -22.55
CA THR A 12 24.20 46.80 -22.81
C THR A 12 24.43 45.91 -21.59
N GLY A 13 23.46 45.88 -20.68
CA GLY A 13 23.37 44.90 -19.61
C GLY A 13 22.91 43.58 -20.22
N LYS A 14 23.87 42.67 -20.41
CA LYS A 14 23.65 41.29 -20.82
C LYS A 14 22.55 40.69 -19.95
N VAL A 15 21.44 40.28 -20.58
CA VAL A 15 20.48 39.36 -20.00
C VAL A 15 21.24 38.07 -19.74
N VAL A 16 21.67 37.86 -18.51
CA VAL A 16 22.09 36.54 -18.06
C VAL A 16 20.79 35.79 -17.81
N THR A 17 20.32 35.12 -18.86
CA THR A 17 19.33 34.06 -18.75
C THR A 17 19.94 33.02 -17.81
N VAL A 18 19.53 33.03 -16.55
CA VAL A 18 19.76 31.89 -15.66
C VAL A 18 18.88 30.78 -16.21
N ALA A 19 19.44 30.02 -17.15
CA ALA A 19 18.96 28.71 -17.47
C ALA A 19 19.11 27.89 -16.19
N VAL A 20 18.05 27.84 -15.39
CA VAL A 20 17.88 26.80 -14.39
C VAL A 20 17.84 25.51 -15.21
N ALA A 21 19.00 24.88 -15.33
CA ALA A 21 19.10 23.50 -15.74
C ALA A 21 18.31 22.72 -14.69
N VAL A 22 17.04 22.46 -15.00
CA VAL A 22 16.30 21.37 -14.40
C VAL A 22 17.08 20.15 -14.84
N ALA A 23 18.05 19.76 -14.03
CA ALA A 23 18.62 18.43 -14.08
C ALA A 23 17.44 17.51 -13.74
N SER A 24 16.72 17.10 -14.77
CA SER A 24 15.93 15.89 -14.75
C SER A 24 16.89 14.81 -14.33
N VAL A 25 16.92 14.53 -13.04
CA VAL A 25 17.32 13.23 -12.55
C VAL A 25 16.29 12.29 -13.16
N VAL A 26 16.60 11.85 -14.37
CA VAL A 26 16.15 10.59 -14.93
C VAL A 26 16.71 9.56 -13.97
N GLY A 27 16.04 9.44 -12.82
CA GLY A 27 16.17 8.29 -11.96
C GLY A 27 15.85 7.15 -12.88
N MET A 28 16.84 6.29 -13.09
CA MET A 28 16.70 5.04 -13.80
C MET A 28 15.56 4.29 -13.12
N MET A 29 14.33 4.50 -13.59
CA MET A 29 13.29 3.52 -13.45
C MET A 29 13.84 2.34 -14.23
N ALA A 30 14.40 1.37 -13.51
CA ALA A 30 14.45 0.02 -14.00
C ALA A 30 13.01 -0.27 -14.44
N THR A 31 12.77 -0.20 -15.74
CA THR A 31 11.54 -0.64 -16.35
C THR A 31 11.49 -2.14 -16.13
N LEU A 32 10.97 -2.55 -14.98
CA LEU A 32 10.38 -3.86 -14.83
C LEU A 32 9.22 -3.87 -15.83
N SER A 33 9.48 -4.26 -17.06
CA SER A 33 8.44 -4.65 -18.01
C SER A 33 7.75 -5.86 -17.38
N PRO A 34 6.54 -5.74 -16.81
CA PRO A 34 5.98 -6.80 -15.96
C PRO A 34 5.28 -7.90 -16.77
N ALA A 35 5.43 -7.92 -18.10
CA ALA A 35 4.58 -8.73 -18.97
C ALA A 35 5.13 -10.14 -19.28
N SER A 36 6.35 -10.49 -18.85
CA SER A 36 6.92 -11.82 -19.16
C SER A 36 7.72 -12.47 -18.04
N ALA A 37 7.93 -11.80 -16.91
CA ALA A 37 8.76 -12.34 -15.83
C ALA A 37 8.05 -13.37 -14.93
N ALA A 38 6.71 -13.51 -15.08
CA ALA A 38 5.89 -14.29 -14.15
C ALA A 38 5.14 -15.46 -14.84
N ASP A 39 5.25 -15.59 -16.17
CA ASP A 39 4.67 -16.72 -16.92
C ASP A 39 5.50 -18.00 -16.77
N GLU A 40 6.81 -17.88 -16.56
CA GLU A 40 7.69 -19.03 -16.35
C GLU A 40 7.97 -19.25 -14.86
N PRO A 41 7.91 -20.50 -14.37
CA PRO A 41 8.29 -20.82 -13.00
C PRO A 41 9.72 -20.36 -12.74
N LYS A 42 9.94 -19.59 -11.68
CA LYS A 42 11.30 -19.29 -11.23
C LYS A 42 11.99 -20.60 -10.82
N ALA A 43 13.09 -20.90 -11.49
CA ALA A 43 13.84 -22.13 -11.26
C ALA A 43 14.28 -22.23 -9.79
N GLY A 44 14.02 -23.39 -9.17
CA GLY A 44 14.43 -23.68 -7.79
C GLY A 44 13.41 -23.30 -6.70
N ILE A 45 12.28 -22.68 -7.05
CA ILE A 45 11.17 -22.46 -6.10
C ILE A 45 10.18 -23.62 -6.24
N GLU A 46 10.07 -24.42 -5.18
CA GLU A 46 9.03 -25.44 -5.09
C GLU A 46 7.67 -24.76 -4.91
N LYS A 47 6.68 -25.19 -5.68
CA LYS A 47 5.31 -24.69 -5.64
C LYS A 47 4.36 -25.88 -5.46
N PRO A 48 3.21 -25.69 -4.79
CA PRO A 48 2.26 -26.77 -4.64
C PRO A 48 1.65 -27.11 -6.00
N THR A 49 1.30 -28.38 -6.19
CA THR A 49 0.38 -28.81 -7.24
C THR A 49 -1.03 -28.29 -6.97
N ALA A 50 -1.89 -28.26 -7.98
CA ALA A 50 -3.29 -27.87 -7.83
C ALA A 50 -4.01 -28.71 -6.75
N SER A 51 -3.78 -30.02 -6.73
CA SER A 51 -4.34 -30.92 -5.72
C SER A 51 -3.80 -30.63 -4.32
N GLU A 52 -2.51 -30.31 -4.17
CA GLU A 52 -1.92 -29.95 -2.88
C GLU A 52 -2.46 -28.62 -2.38
N TYR A 53 -2.66 -27.65 -3.27
CA TYR A 53 -3.21 -26.35 -2.88
C TYR A 53 -4.66 -26.47 -2.40
N VAL A 54 -5.51 -27.19 -3.14
CA VAL A 54 -6.91 -27.45 -2.71
C VAL A 54 -6.94 -28.24 -1.40
N ALA A 55 -6.10 -29.26 -1.27
CA ALA A 55 -6.01 -30.04 -0.02
C ALA A 55 -5.53 -29.17 1.16
N TRP A 56 -4.61 -28.23 0.95
CA TRP A 56 -4.15 -27.30 1.97
C TRP A 56 -5.24 -26.28 2.35
N LEU A 57 -6.01 -25.77 1.39
CA LEU A 57 -7.15 -24.90 1.65
C LEU A 57 -8.21 -25.60 2.51
N GLY A 58 -8.50 -26.87 2.23
CA GLY A 58 -9.43 -27.68 3.04
C GLY A 58 -8.96 -27.96 4.47
N GLN A 59 -7.68 -27.72 4.80
CA GLN A 59 -7.16 -27.82 6.17
C GLN A 59 -7.30 -26.52 6.97
N GLN A 60 -7.65 -25.39 6.33
CA GLN A 60 -7.74 -24.10 7.03
C GLN A 60 -9.01 -23.97 7.88
N ASP A 61 -10.02 -24.83 7.68
CA ASP A 61 -11.32 -24.79 8.37
C ASP A 61 -11.94 -23.37 8.35
N ASP A 62 -11.90 -22.72 7.19
CA ASP A 62 -12.29 -21.32 6.98
C ASP A 62 -13.12 -21.17 5.70
N ALA A 63 -14.23 -20.42 5.79
CA ALA A 63 -15.18 -20.27 4.69
C ALA A 63 -14.62 -19.47 3.49
N ASP A 64 -13.63 -18.59 3.70
CA ASP A 64 -12.93 -17.93 2.60
C ASP A 64 -11.94 -18.91 1.93
N ALA A 65 -11.36 -19.86 2.66
CA ALA A 65 -10.55 -20.93 2.08
C ALA A 65 -11.39 -21.86 1.19
N ASP A 66 -12.59 -22.26 1.64
CA ASP A 66 -13.54 -23.04 0.83
C ASP A 66 -13.92 -22.31 -0.46
N ARG A 67 -14.28 -21.02 -0.35
CA ARG A 67 -14.59 -20.19 -1.53
C ARG A 67 -13.39 -20.07 -2.47
N THR A 68 -12.19 -19.95 -1.91
CA THR A 68 -10.95 -19.87 -2.70
C THR A 68 -10.68 -21.16 -3.44
N ALA A 69 -10.95 -22.32 -2.82
CA ALA A 69 -10.84 -23.62 -3.48
C ALA A 69 -11.82 -23.71 -4.67
N GLU A 70 -13.10 -23.36 -4.48
CA GLU A 70 -14.09 -23.34 -5.56
C GLU A 70 -13.69 -22.41 -6.71
N GLN A 71 -13.21 -21.20 -6.38
CA GLN A 71 -12.77 -20.23 -7.38
C GLN A 71 -11.51 -20.68 -8.13
N PHE A 72 -10.57 -21.32 -7.44
CA PHE A 72 -9.35 -21.85 -8.03
C PHE A 72 -9.63 -23.05 -8.93
N GLU A 73 -10.51 -23.97 -8.51
CA GLU A 73 -10.94 -25.11 -9.32
C GLU A 73 -11.70 -24.68 -10.59
N ALA A 74 -12.37 -23.53 -10.56
CA ALA A 74 -13.06 -22.95 -11.70
C ALA A 74 -12.13 -22.31 -12.74
N LEU A 75 -10.85 -22.06 -12.40
CA LEU A 75 -9.85 -21.58 -13.36
C LEU A 75 -9.51 -22.67 -14.39
N SER A 76 -9.09 -22.28 -15.59
CA SER A 76 -8.51 -23.22 -16.54
C SER A 76 -7.19 -23.81 -16.01
N SER A 77 -6.78 -24.99 -16.50
CA SER A 77 -5.53 -25.62 -16.04
C SER A 77 -4.29 -24.73 -16.24
N ASP A 78 -4.28 -23.92 -17.30
CA ASP A 78 -3.21 -22.95 -17.55
C ASP A 78 -3.22 -21.81 -16.52
N GLU A 79 -4.40 -21.26 -16.19
CA GLU A 79 -4.57 -20.24 -15.16
C GLU A 79 -4.25 -20.78 -13.76
N GLN A 80 -4.61 -22.02 -13.45
CA GLN A 80 -4.23 -22.69 -12.20
C GLN A 80 -2.70 -22.78 -12.07
N ALA A 81 -2.01 -23.18 -13.15
CA ALA A 81 -0.55 -23.25 -13.16
C ALA A 81 0.09 -21.87 -12.95
N LYS A 82 -0.43 -20.82 -13.61
CA LYS A 82 0.03 -19.44 -13.42
C LYS A 82 -0.27 -18.91 -12.01
N PHE A 83 -1.46 -19.19 -11.47
CA PHE A 83 -1.85 -18.81 -10.13
C PHE A 83 -0.85 -19.34 -9.10
N LEU A 84 -0.51 -20.63 -9.19
CA LEU A 84 0.44 -21.28 -8.29
C LEU A 84 1.86 -20.72 -8.45
N ASN A 85 2.26 -20.29 -9.66
CA ASN A 85 3.52 -19.57 -9.85
C ASN A 85 3.51 -18.22 -9.12
N TYR A 86 2.43 -17.45 -9.26
CA TYR A 86 2.35 -16.11 -8.69
C TYR A 86 2.37 -16.11 -7.16
N ILE A 87 1.68 -17.06 -6.52
CA ILE A 87 1.67 -17.15 -5.06
C ILE A 87 2.99 -17.70 -4.50
N ALA A 88 3.72 -18.52 -5.28
CA ALA A 88 5.01 -19.06 -4.87
C ALA A 88 6.17 -18.09 -5.13
N ASP A 89 6.02 -17.08 -6.00
CA ASP A 89 7.10 -16.15 -6.37
C ASP A 89 7.37 -15.11 -5.26
N PRO A 90 8.53 -15.16 -4.57
CA PRO A 90 8.81 -14.25 -3.47
C PRO A 90 8.90 -12.78 -3.87
N GLU A 91 9.30 -12.47 -5.10
CA GLU A 91 9.33 -11.08 -5.56
C GLU A 91 7.92 -10.55 -5.76
N LEU A 92 7.03 -11.36 -6.35
CA LEU A 92 5.63 -10.99 -6.46
C LEU A 92 5.01 -10.88 -5.09
N VAL A 93 5.22 -11.81 -4.17
CA VAL A 93 4.61 -11.69 -2.85
C VAL A 93 5.24 -10.56 -2.00
N THR A 94 6.51 -10.22 -2.21
CA THR A 94 7.13 -9.02 -1.61
C THR A 94 6.60 -7.73 -2.24
N ALA A 95 6.30 -7.73 -3.55
CA ALA A 95 5.68 -6.61 -4.26
C ALA A 95 4.19 -6.46 -3.95
N LEU A 96 3.48 -7.58 -3.69
CA LEU A 96 2.18 -7.58 -3.05
C LEU A 96 2.34 -6.78 -1.74
N ALA A 97 3.38 -7.03 -0.98
CA ALA A 97 3.62 -6.35 0.28
C ALA A 97 4.05 -4.85 0.21
N GLY A 98 4.09 -4.13 -0.93
CA GLY A 98 4.29 -2.66 -0.98
C GLY A 98 4.75 -2.16 -2.37
N GLU A 99 4.36 -0.99 -2.90
CA GLU A 99 4.51 0.37 -2.34
C GLU A 99 3.28 1.28 -2.59
N LYS A 100 2.83 2.02 -1.56
CA LYS A 100 2.17 3.32 -1.73
C LYS A 100 2.60 4.26 -0.62
N GLY A 101 3.02 5.48 -0.98
CA GLY A 101 3.38 6.57 -0.06
C GLY A 101 4.84 6.97 -0.20
N ASP A 102 5.13 8.27 -0.09
CA ASP A 102 6.51 8.77 -0.07
C ASP A 102 7.24 8.20 1.16
N PRO A 103 8.32 7.42 0.98
CA PRO A 103 9.07 6.85 2.09
C PRO A 103 9.63 7.91 3.04
N GLY A 104 9.83 9.14 2.57
CA GLY A 104 10.29 10.31 3.34
C GLY A 104 9.18 11.25 3.83
N ALA A 105 7.91 10.98 3.55
CA ALA A 105 6.81 11.79 4.07
C ALA A 105 6.67 11.60 5.58
N ASP A 106 6.75 12.70 6.32
CA ASP A 106 6.47 12.74 7.75
C ASP A 106 4.96 12.56 7.97
N PRO A 107 4.54 11.55 8.74
CA PRO A 107 3.12 11.26 8.96
C PRO A 107 2.37 12.42 9.63
N ASP A 108 3.08 13.31 10.33
CA ASP A 108 2.51 14.48 10.99
C ASP A 108 2.26 15.67 10.05
N THR A 109 2.95 15.75 8.90
CA THR A 109 2.93 16.94 8.01
C THR A 109 2.18 16.78 6.68
N GLU A 110 1.75 15.57 6.30
CA GLU A 110 1.00 15.34 5.06
C GLU A 110 -0.41 15.99 5.04
N ALA A 111 -0.64 16.88 4.07
CA ALA A 111 -1.87 17.64 3.90
C ALA A 111 -2.85 17.02 2.89
N ARG A 112 -2.79 15.72 2.63
CA ARG A 112 -3.73 15.10 1.67
C ARG A 112 -5.12 14.94 2.32
N ARG A 113 -6.12 15.52 1.65
CA ARG A 113 -7.55 15.47 2.00
C ARG A 113 -8.26 14.59 1.00
N THR A 114 -8.76 13.44 1.42
CA THR A 114 -9.76 12.68 0.66
C THR A 114 -10.95 12.44 1.58
N ALA A 115 -12.04 13.18 1.36
CA ALA A 115 -13.29 13.06 2.13
C ALA A 115 -13.96 11.69 1.96
N THR A 116 -13.45 10.85 1.05
CA THR A 116 -13.90 9.48 0.79
C THR A 116 -12.73 8.67 0.25
N GLY A 117 -12.47 7.51 0.86
CA GLY A 117 -12.10 6.28 0.17
C GLY A 117 -11.10 6.40 -0.98
N GLU A 118 -9.85 6.82 -0.77
CA GLU A 118 -8.88 6.74 -1.86
C GLU A 118 -8.58 5.27 -2.14
N ARG A 119 -9.27 4.70 -3.13
CA ARG A 119 -8.99 3.38 -3.65
C ARG A 119 -7.94 3.49 -4.74
N VAL A 120 -6.79 2.88 -4.50
CA VAL A 120 -5.70 2.77 -5.47
C VAL A 120 -5.56 1.31 -5.87
N THR A 121 -5.42 1.07 -7.17
CA THR A 121 -5.28 -0.26 -7.73
C THR A 121 -4.03 -0.33 -8.59
N THR A 122 -3.16 -1.29 -8.28
CA THR A 122 -1.97 -1.63 -9.06
C THR A 122 -2.21 -2.97 -9.73
N LYS A 123 -1.90 -3.07 -11.02
CA LYS A 123 -1.99 -4.30 -11.80
C LYS A 123 -0.59 -4.75 -12.19
N LEU A 124 -0.28 -6.03 -11.96
CA LEU A 124 0.97 -6.69 -12.28
C LEU A 124 0.69 -7.91 -13.16
N ALA A 125 1.72 -8.47 -13.79
CA ALA A 125 1.62 -9.69 -14.61
C ALA A 125 0.46 -9.64 -15.62
N GLY A 126 0.45 -8.61 -16.47
CA GLY A 126 -0.61 -8.44 -17.48
C GLY A 126 -2.02 -8.12 -16.93
N GLY A 127 -2.18 -7.98 -15.61
CA GLY A 127 -3.47 -7.79 -14.95
C GLY A 127 -3.96 -8.99 -14.16
N ASP A 128 -3.25 -10.13 -14.22
CA ASP A 128 -3.59 -11.34 -13.46
C ASP A 128 -3.47 -11.09 -11.96
N VAL A 129 -2.49 -10.28 -11.56
CA VAL A 129 -2.26 -9.90 -10.17
C VAL A 129 -2.74 -8.47 -9.94
N VAL A 130 -3.65 -8.30 -8.99
CA VAL A 130 -4.26 -7.01 -8.65
C VAL A 130 -4.08 -6.71 -7.17
N ILE A 131 -3.39 -5.61 -6.89
CA ILE A 131 -3.23 -5.05 -5.54
C ILE A 131 -4.19 -3.88 -5.41
N THR A 132 -5.06 -3.91 -4.41
CA THR A 132 -5.93 -2.77 -4.11
C THR A 132 -5.66 -2.28 -2.70
N SER A 133 -5.46 -0.98 -2.54
CA SER A 133 -5.45 -0.32 -1.23
C SER A 133 -6.61 0.65 -1.15
N GLU A 134 -7.27 0.68 0.01
CA GLU A 134 -8.33 1.63 0.28
C GLU A 134 -8.28 2.02 1.74
N GLY A 135 -8.53 3.29 2.02
CA GLY A 135 -8.76 3.74 3.38
C GLY A 135 -9.98 4.65 3.47
N GLY A 136 -10.65 4.59 4.60
CA GLY A 136 -11.93 5.26 4.81
C GLY A 136 -12.35 5.29 6.26
N VAL A 137 -13.61 5.68 6.50
CA VAL A 137 -14.23 5.75 7.83
C VAL A 137 -15.44 4.83 7.87
N THR A 138 -15.62 4.09 8.97
CA THR A 138 -16.86 3.37 9.26
C THR A 138 -17.85 4.34 9.91
N ALA A 139 -19.00 4.52 9.26
CA ALA A 139 -19.90 5.69 9.37
C ALA A 139 -19.23 6.99 8.87
N PRO A 140 -19.85 7.75 7.96
CA PRO A 140 -19.25 8.99 7.48
C PRO A 140 -19.10 9.96 8.66
N ALA A 141 -17.87 10.40 8.93
CA ALA A 141 -17.63 11.53 9.81
C ALA A 141 -18.32 12.75 9.22
N THR A 142 -19.44 13.18 9.81
CA THR A 142 -20.09 14.41 9.39
C THR A 142 -19.23 15.56 9.89
N ARG A 143 -18.70 16.35 8.96
CA ARG A 143 -17.87 17.52 9.27
C ARG A 143 -18.54 18.41 10.30
N GLY A 144 -17.82 18.76 11.36
CA GLY A 144 -18.32 19.64 12.42
C GLY A 144 -19.23 18.95 13.43
N THR A 145 -19.31 17.62 13.41
CA THR A 145 -19.98 16.82 14.44
C THR A 145 -18.94 16.18 15.34
N ALA A 146 -19.08 16.40 16.66
CA ALA A 146 -18.31 15.64 17.64
C ALA A 146 -18.88 14.22 17.73
N GLY A 147 -18.01 13.22 17.85
CA GLY A 147 -18.47 11.83 17.86
C GLY A 147 -17.34 10.81 17.97
N ASP A 148 -17.76 9.56 18.12
CA ASP A 148 -16.89 8.40 18.09
C ASP A 148 -16.88 7.82 16.68
N TRP A 149 -15.68 7.62 16.15
CA TRP A 149 -15.44 7.22 14.77
C TRP A 149 -14.52 6.02 14.72
N SER A 150 -14.47 5.37 13.56
CA SER A 150 -13.35 4.49 13.25
C SER A 150 -12.92 4.66 11.82
N CYS A 151 -11.63 4.72 11.60
CA CYS A 151 -11.03 4.76 10.28
C CYS A 151 -10.24 3.49 10.02
N TYR A 152 -10.10 3.16 8.74
CA TYR A 152 -9.40 1.97 8.31
C TYR A 152 -8.50 2.28 7.12
N ASN A 153 -7.47 1.45 6.96
CA ASN A 153 -6.78 1.23 5.71
C ASN A 153 -6.66 -0.28 5.53
N TRP A 154 -6.97 -0.76 4.34
CA TRP A 154 -6.71 -2.13 3.97
C TRP A 154 -5.92 -2.21 2.67
N VAL A 155 -5.19 -3.31 2.53
CA VAL A 155 -4.52 -3.71 1.29
C VAL A 155 -4.95 -5.14 0.99
N ASN A 156 -5.42 -5.39 -0.23
CA ASN A 156 -5.98 -6.65 -0.70
C ASN A 156 -5.22 -7.10 -1.95
N TYR A 157 -4.92 -8.38 -2.00
CA TYR A 157 -4.18 -9.02 -3.07
C TYR A 157 -5.06 -10.06 -3.75
N LYS A 158 -5.19 -9.91 -5.07
CA LYS A 158 -5.92 -10.85 -5.90
C LYS A 158 -5.05 -11.41 -7.00
N VAL A 159 -5.28 -12.69 -7.29
CA VAL A 159 -4.68 -13.39 -8.43
C VAL A 159 -5.82 -14.02 -9.21
N PHE A 160 -5.94 -13.71 -10.51
CA PHE A 160 -7.12 -14.05 -11.33
C PHE A 160 -8.46 -13.69 -10.67
N GLY A 161 -8.48 -12.57 -9.93
CA GLY A 161 -9.67 -12.10 -9.21
C GLY A 161 -9.98 -12.80 -7.88
N ILE A 162 -9.24 -13.87 -7.55
CA ILE A 162 -9.34 -14.63 -6.31
C ILE A 162 -8.54 -13.91 -5.22
N GLU A 163 -9.15 -13.63 -4.07
CA GLU A 163 -8.49 -12.94 -2.95
C GLU A 163 -7.59 -13.89 -2.15
N ILE A 164 -6.28 -13.68 -2.25
CA ILE A 164 -5.29 -14.56 -1.61
C ILE A 164 -4.76 -14.00 -0.29
N ALA A 165 -4.75 -12.68 -0.11
CA ALA A 165 -4.30 -12.09 1.13
C ALA A 165 -4.88 -10.69 1.32
N LYS A 166 -5.04 -10.29 2.58
CA LYS A 166 -5.55 -8.98 2.96
C LYS A 166 -4.95 -8.55 4.28
N HIS A 167 -4.49 -7.31 4.37
CA HIS A 167 -4.07 -6.66 5.61
C HIS A 167 -4.99 -5.50 5.91
N THR A 168 -5.47 -5.40 7.14
CA THR A 168 -6.38 -4.35 7.57
C THR A 168 -5.86 -3.73 8.85
N LEU A 169 -5.64 -2.43 8.84
CA LEU A 169 -5.41 -1.62 10.03
C LEU A 169 -6.64 -0.76 10.28
N LYS A 170 -7.18 -0.83 11.49
CA LYS A 170 -8.34 -0.03 11.91
C LYS A 170 -8.00 0.71 13.21
N GLN A 171 -8.46 1.95 13.34
CA GLN A 171 -8.34 2.75 14.55
C GLN A 171 -9.70 3.32 14.95
N TRP A 172 -9.98 3.31 16.24
CA TRP A 172 -11.14 3.92 16.86
C TRP A 172 -10.73 5.16 17.64
N TYR A 173 -11.44 6.26 17.46
CA TYR A 173 -11.11 7.54 18.07
C TYR A 173 -12.37 8.38 18.33
N ARG A 174 -12.25 9.39 19.18
CA ARG A 174 -13.24 10.46 19.36
C ARG A 174 -12.69 11.75 18.78
N SER A 175 -13.56 12.48 18.10
CA SER A 175 -13.28 13.86 17.72
C SER A 175 -14.29 14.83 18.31
N THR A 176 -13.82 16.05 18.53
CA THR A 176 -14.63 17.25 18.63
C THR A 176 -14.97 17.77 17.23
N THR A 177 -15.51 18.98 17.13
CA THR A 177 -15.75 19.65 15.84
C THR A 177 -14.48 20.17 15.16
N THR A 178 -13.33 20.17 15.85
CA THR A 178 -12.09 20.82 15.38
C THR A 178 -10.83 19.95 15.46
N LYS A 179 -10.88 18.83 16.19
CA LYS A 179 -9.74 17.94 16.39
C LYS A 179 -10.16 16.60 17.00
N VAL A 180 -9.27 15.62 16.91
CA VAL A 180 -9.26 14.41 17.75
C VAL A 180 -8.82 14.78 19.17
N ASP A 181 -9.56 14.29 20.16
CA ASP A 181 -9.26 14.49 21.58
C ASP A 181 -9.06 13.18 22.35
N LYS A 182 -9.41 12.03 21.75
CA LYS A 182 -9.15 10.71 22.32
C LYS A 182 -8.91 9.65 21.25
N VAL A 183 -7.91 8.78 21.44
CA VAL A 183 -7.77 7.51 20.72
C VAL A 183 -8.18 6.37 21.66
N TYR A 184 -8.97 5.42 21.15
CA TYR A 184 -9.47 4.30 21.95
C TYR A 184 -8.58 3.07 21.76
N SER A 185 -8.47 2.60 20.53
CA SER A 185 -7.74 1.39 20.17
C SER A 185 -7.36 1.39 18.70
N ALA A 186 -6.39 0.54 18.37
CA ALA A 186 -6.08 0.12 17.02
C ALA A 186 -6.18 -1.41 16.94
N SER A 187 -6.46 -1.94 15.76
CA SER A 187 -6.40 -3.37 15.48
C SER A 187 -5.79 -3.61 14.11
N ALA A 188 -4.83 -4.52 14.04
CA ALA A 188 -4.32 -5.06 12.80
C ALA A 188 -4.85 -6.49 12.61
N THR A 189 -5.56 -6.73 11.50
CA THR A 189 -6.03 -8.08 11.13
C THR A 189 -5.54 -8.43 9.74
N HIS A 190 -5.28 -9.71 9.53
CA HIS A 190 -4.86 -10.22 8.23
C HIS A 190 -5.64 -11.46 7.83
N LYS A 191 -5.64 -11.72 6.52
CA LYS A 191 -5.99 -12.98 5.90
C LYS A 191 -4.83 -13.39 5.00
N ASN A 192 -4.47 -14.67 5.02
CA ASN A 192 -3.47 -15.23 4.11
C ASN A 192 -3.89 -16.64 3.68
N LEU A 193 -4.09 -16.81 2.37
CA LEU A 193 -4.42 -18.07 1.69
C LEU A 193 -3.30 -18.46 0.72
N ASN A 194 -2.08 -17.96 0.99
CA ASN A 194 -0.87 -18.34 0.29
C ASN A 194 -0.12 -19.40 1.12
N PRO A 195 -0.04 -20.65 0.64
CA PRO A 195 0.71 -21.69 1.34
C PRO A 195 2.18 -21.29 1.47
N GLY A 196 2.83 -21.67 2.56
CA GLY A 196 4.22 -21.32 2.81
C GLY A 196 4.48 -19.84 3.16
N VAL A 197 3.46 -18.98 3.20
CA VAL A 197 3.58 -17.61 3.72
C VAL A 197 3.03 -17.55 5.13
N GLN A 198 3.82 -17.02 6.06
CA GLN A 198 3.39 -16.73 7.41
C GLN A 198 3.33 -15.22 7.58
N VAL A 199 2.20 -14.74 8.08
CA VAL A 199 1.99 -13.32 8.35
C VAL A 199 1.73 -13.18 9.84
N SER A 200 2.46 -12.26 10.45
CA SER A 200 2.21 -11.83 11.82
C SER A 200 2.29 -10.31 11.89
N ASN A 201 1.86 -9.75 13.01
CA ASN A 201 2.05 -8.34 13.29
C ASN A 201 2.66 -8.13 14.68
N GLN A 202 3.50 -7.11 14.78
CA GLN A 202 4.01 -6.56 16.04
C GLN A 202 3.19 -5.32 16.43
N PRO A 203 3.24 -4.88 17.71
CA PRO A 203 2.11 -4.27 18.36
C PRO A 203 1.67 -3.00 17.63
N GLU A 204 0.36 -2.81 17.59
CA GLU A 204 -0.22 -1.60 17.07
C GLU A 204 0.14 -0.44 18.00
N ASP A 205 0.74 0.61 17.45
CA ASP A 205 0.92 1.86 18.18
C ASP A 205 -0.16 2.85 17.74
N GLN A 206 -0.58 3.70 18.67
CA GLN A 206 -1.57 4.74 18.44
C GLN A 206 -1.33 5.98 19.29
N TRP A 207 -1.53 7.15 18.69
CA TRP A 207 -1.38 8.41 19.40
C TRP A 207 -2.22 9.52 18.77
N ILE A 208 -2.29 10.64 19.48
CA ILE A 208 -2.80 11.91 18.93
C ILE A 208 -1.59 12.77 18.59
N SER A 209 -1.42 13.14 17.33
CA SER A 209 -0.38 14.10 16.90
C SER A 209 -0.55 15.46 17.58
N ALA A 210 0.51 16.26 17.59
CA ALA A 210 0.43 17.66 18.05
C ALA A 210 -0.62 18.50 17.30
N ALA A 211 -0.91 18.14 16.04
CA ALA A 211 -1.94 18.77 15.22
C ALA A 211 -3.38 18.25 15.48
N GLY A 212 -3.57 17.35 16.45
CA GLY A 212 -4.90 16.85 16.84
C GLY A 212 -5.49 15.81 15.87
N ASN A 213 -4.65 15.02 15.21
CA ASN A 213 -5.06 13.87 14.39
C ASN A 213 -4.86 12.58 15.18
N ALA A 214 -5.72 11.59 14.98
CA ALA A 214 -5.51 10.20 15.39
C ALA A 214 -4.54 9.52 14.40
N LEU A 215 -3.50 8.88 14.90
CA LEU A 215 -2.56 8.09 14.11
C LEU A 215 -2.47 6.70 14.69
N ALA A 216 -2.30 5.71 13.81
CA ALA A 216 -1.93 4.36 14.19
C ALA A 216 -1.01 3.74 13.15
N TYR A 217 -0.15 2.82 13.59
CA TYR A 217 0.58 1.92 12.68
C TYR A 217 0.62 0.50 13.21
N ALA A 218 0.83 -0.44 12.28
CA ALA A 218 1.19 -1.82 12.56
C ALA A 218 2.41 -2.20 11.71
N VAL A 219 3.28 -3.04 12.26
CA VAL A 219 4.37 -3.68 11.49
C VAL A 219 3.97 -5.12 11.23
N TRP A 220 3.89 -5.48 9.96
CA TRP A 220 3.61 -6.80 9.44
C TRP A 220 4.92 -7.51 9.15
N ASN A 221 5.16 -8.64 9.81
CA ASN A 221 6.29 -9.51 9.51
C ASN A 221 5.79 -10.62 8.60
N ILE A 222 6.36 -10.69 7.41
CA ILE A 222 5.95 -11.62 6.35
C ILE A 222 7.12 -12.55 6.08
N ASP A 223 6.94 -13.81 6.45
CA ASP A 223 7.93 -14.87 6.27
C ASP A 223 7.50 -15.81 5.15
N PHE A 224 8.39 -16.00 4.18
CA PHE A 224 8.23 -16.93 3.07
C PHE A 224 9.05 -18.18 3.35
N VAL A 225 8.38 -19.32 3.36
CA VAL A 225 8.95 -20.64 3.64
C VAL A 225 8.64 -21.56 2.47
N TYR A 226 9.38 -21.37 1.36
CA TYR A 226 9.43 -22.32 0.25
C TYR A 226 10.87 -22.73 -0.03
N SER A 227 11.12 -24.05 -0.16
CA SER A 227 12.40 -24.62 -0.61
C SER A 227 13.67 -24.21 0.17
N GLY A 228 13.57 -24.06 1.50
CA GLY A 228 14.72 -23.77 2.36
C GLY A 228 15.29 -22.35 2.28
N SER A 229 14.67 -21.47 1.48
CA SER A 229 14.93 -20.03 1.50
C SER A 229 13.92 -19.37 2.43
N ALA A 230 14.39 -18.81 3.54
CA ALA A 230 13.59 -17.95 4.40
C ALA A 230 13.73 -16.51 3.91
N ILE A 231 12.75 -16.03 3.14
CA ILE A 231 12.68 -14.61 2.79
C ILE A 231 11.81 -13.95 3.83
N HIS A 232 12.36 -12.92 4.45
CA HIS A 232 11.68 -12.15 5.48
C HIS A 232 11.47 -10.73 4.98
N SER A 233 10.28 -10.19 5.20
CA SER A 233 9.93 -8.84 4.81
C SER A 233 9.04 -8.18 5.86
N ASP A 234 9.55 -7.10 6.45
CA ASP A 234 8.76 -6.24 7.32
C ASP A 234 8.09 -5.11 6.54
N LYS A 235 6.79 -4.93 6.77
CA LYS A 235 6.01 -3.84 6.18
C LYS A 235 5.31 -3.03 7.26
N ARG A 236 5.33 -1.71 7.13
CA ARG A 236 4.60 -0.79 7.97
C ARG A 236 3.31 -0.36 7.29
N GLN A 237 2.19 -0.62 7.95
CA GLN A 237 0.90 -0.05 7.60
C GLN A 237 0.59 1.11 8.54
N HIS A 238 0.11 2.22 8.01
CA HIS A 238 -0.18 3.41 8.79
C HIS A 238 -1.52 4.02 8.38
N ILE A 239 -2.21 4.63 9.33
CA ILE A 239 -3.42 5.43 9.12
C ILE A 239 -3.35 6.74 9.88
N ARG A 240 -3.84 7.81 9.24
CA ARG A 240 -4.09 9.11 9.86
C ARG A 240 -5.54 9.53 9.65
N CYS A 241 -6.17 9.96 10.73
CA CYS A 241 -7.57 10.33 10.77
C CYS A 241 -7.75 11.62 11.59
N ASP A 242 -8.73 12.44 11.23
CA ASP A 242 -9.05 13.69 11.93
C ASP A 242 -10.56 13.81 12.16
N GLU A 243 -11.02 14.98 12.60
CA GLU A 243 -12.45 15.28 12.82
C GLU A 243 -13.30 15.23 11.54
N THR A 244 -12.65 15.21 10.36
CA THR A 244 -13.30 15.05 9.06
C THR A 244 -13.25 13.62 8.53
N GLY A 245 -12.57 12.71 9.24
CA GLY A 245 -12.47 11.30 8.88
C GLY A 245 -11.07 10.87 8.47
N TYR A 246 -10.99 9.91 7.56
CA TYR A 246 -9.74 9.37 7.02
C TYR A 246 -9.00 10.45 6.20
N ARG A 247 -7.70 10.59 6.42
CA ARG A 247 -6.87 11.56 5.71
C ARG A 247 -5.90 10.90 4.74
N PHE A 248 -5.11 9.97 5.25
CA PHE A 248 -4.25 9.15 4.43
C PHE A 248 -3.89 7.86 5.16
N GLY A 249 -3.32 6.93 4.40
CA GLY A 249 -2.80 5.68 4.88
C GLY A 249 -1.84 5.12 3.85
N TYR A 250 -0.91 4.30 4.32
CA TYR A 250 0.12 3.70 3.47
C TYR A 250 0.44 2.28 3.91
N PHE A 251 1.09 1.55 3.01
CA PHE A 251 1.70 0.25 3.26
C PHE A 251 3.06 0.26 2.56
N LYS A 252 4.15 0.27 3.34
CA LYS A 252 5.53 0.42 2.83
C LYS A 252 6.50 -0.48 3.57
N ASN A 253 7.73 -0.61 3.07
CA ASN A 253 8.80 -1.29 3.79
C ASN A 253 9.05 -0.64 5.16
N ALA A 254 9.18 -1.45 6.21
CA ALA A 254 9.29 -0.98 7.59
C ALA A 254 10.66 -0.40 7.94
#